data_AF-A0A6L8IIC1-F1
#
_entry.id   AF-A0A6L8IIC1-F1
#
_cell.length_a   1.000
_cell.length_b   1.000
_cell.length_c   1.000
_cell.angle_alpha   90.00
_cell.angle_beta   90.00
_cell.angle_gamma   90.00
#
_symmetry.space_group_name_H-M   'P 1'
#
loop_
_entity.id
_entity.type
_entity.pdbx_description
1 polymer ?
#
loop_
_entity_poly.entity_id
_entity_poly.type
_entity_poly.pdbx_seq_one_letter_code
_entity_poly.pdbx_strand_id
1 'polypeptide(L)'
;MTDVSPDTLSTARRLEHDFGMDRQASEGVAIAIYEHTTANLATKADLRQVEETLRGELAAKADLRQLEETLRGELAAKADLRQLEDTLRDELAAKADLRQVEEKLRGEIKELGATLRGEMNGWGATLRGEMNELGATLRGDMQELGTSLRGQIEGSRGYTDAKLAELRAEMHGEFKNLYRHLWLLLLGFAGLIVTLNKLLA
;
A
#
# COMPACT_ATOMS: atom_id res chain seq x y z
N MET A 1 25.97 -82.19 -22.43
CA MET A 1 25.72 -83.48 -21.79
C MET A 1 26.65 -84.50 -22.40
N THR A 2 27.64 -84.95 -21.64
CA THR A 2 28.39 -86.15 -21.96
C THR A 2 27.39 -87.30 -22.02
N ASP A 3 27.38 -88.05 -23.11
CA ASP A 3 26.64 -89.29 -23.23
C ASP A 3 27.24 -90.26 -22.19
N VAL A 4 26.64 -90.30 -21.00
CA VAL A 4 27.01 -91.27 -19.97
C VAL A 4 26.41 -92.59 -20.45
N SER A 5 27.14 -93.30 -21.31
CA SER A 5 26.81 -94.69 -21.63
C SER A 5 26.75 -95.47 -20.32
N PRO A 6 25.59 -96.00 -19.92
CA PRO A 6 25.43 -96.63 -18.63
C PRO A 6 26.12 -97.98 -18.62
N ASP A 7 26.80 -98.26 -17.52
CA ASP A 7 27.55 -99.50 -17.34
C ASP A 7 26.63 -100.60 -16.80
N THR A 8 25.71 -101.07 -17.65
CA THR A 8 24.80 -102.20 -17.37
C THR A 8 25.56 -103.49 -17.06
N LEU A 9 26.79 -103.62 -17.58
CA LEU A 9 27.67 -104.76 -17.36
C LEU A 9 28.29 -104.77 -15.95
N SER A 10 28.63 -103.62 -15.38
CA SER A 10 29.12 -103.56 -13.99
C SER A 10 28.00 -103.73 -12.97
N THR A 11 26.79 -103.26 -13.27
CA THR A 11 25.60 -103.49 -12.44
C THR A 11 25.17 -104.95 -12.45
N ALA A 12 25.15 -105.61 -13.61
CA ALA A 12 24.89 -107.06 -13.69
C ALA A 12 25.94 -107.88 -12.94
N ARG A 13 27.23 -107.55 -13.06
CA ARG A 13 28.31 -108.23 -12.31
C ARG A 13 28.20 -108.06 -10.80
N ARG A 14 27.74 -106.91 -10.31
CA ARG A 14 27.47 -106.69 -8.88
C ARG A 14 26.30 -107.53 -8.37
N LEU A 15 25.24 -107.66 -9.17
CA LEU A 15 24.08 -108.51 -8.82
C LEU A 15 24.47 -110.00 -8.73
N GLU A 16 25.38 -110.45 -9.60
CA GLU A 16 25.92 -111.81 -9.57
C GLU A 16 26.81 -112.04 -8.32
N HIS A 17 27.74 -111.12 -8.03
CA HIS A 17 28.70 -111.25 -6.93
C HIS A 17 28.10 -111.01 -5.54
N ASP A 18 27.33 -109.94 -5.35
CA ASP A 18 26.86 -109.50 -4.02
C ASP A 18 25.54 -110.19 -3.62
N PHE A 19 24.75 -110.67 -4.58
CA PHE A 19 23.42 -111.26 -4.35
C PHE A 19 23.29 -112.71 -4.85
N GLY A 20 24.33 -113.30 -5.45
CA GLY A 20 24.35 -114.70 -5.88
C GLY A 20 23.34 -115.04 -6.99
N MET A 21 22.89 -114.03 -7.75
CA MET A 21 21.93 -114.22 -8.84
C MET A 21 22.61 -114.86 -10.07
N ASP A 22 21.93 -115.81 -10.72
CA ASP A 22 22.42 -116.40 -11.98
C ASP A 22 22.60 -115.32 -13.06
N ARG A 23 23.57 -115.53 -13.96
CA ARG A 23 24.00 -114.54 -14.94
C ARG A 23 22.86 -114.01 -15.81
N GLN A 24 21.95 -114.87 -16.25
CA GLN A 24 20.80 -114.44 -17.07
C GLN A 24 19.83 -113.56 -16.27
N ALA A 25 19.61 -113.88 -14.99
CA ALA A 25 18.73 -113.10 -14.12
C ALA A 25 19.35 -111.72 -13.80
N SER A 26 20.66 -111.67 -13.53
CA SER A 26 21.39 -110.43 -13.25
C SER A 26 21.39 -109.48 -14.45
N GLU A 27 21.60 -109.99 -15.66
CA GLU A 27 21.54 -109.21 -16.91
C GLU A 27 20.10 -108.72 -17.17
N GLY A 28 19.09 -109.57 -16.99
CA GLY A 28 17.67 -109.21 -17.16
C GLY A 28 17.22 -108.11 -16.19
N VAL A 29 17.63 -108.17 -14.91
CA VAL A 29 17.32 -107.14 -13.91
C VAL A 29 18.06 -105.83 -14.21
N ALA A 30 19.34 -105.88 -14.59
CA ALA A 30 20.10 -104.68 -14.98
C ALA A 30 19.49 -103.98 -16.21
N ILE A 31 19.03 -104.76 -17.20
CA ILE A 31 18.33 -104.24 -18.39
C ILE A 31 16.95 -103.69 -18.02
N ALA A 32 16.15 -104.39 -17.23
CA ALA A 32 14.82 -103.93 -16.84
C ALA A 32 14.88 -102.63 -16.01
N ILE A 33 15.84 -102.52 -15.09
CA ILE A 33 16.11 -101.28 -14.35
C ILE A 33 16.54 -100.18 -15.33
N TYR A 34 17.42 -100.48 -16.29
CA TYR A 34 17.83 -99.51 -17.30
C TYR A 34 16.66 -99.04 -18.16
N GLU A 35 15.87 -99.94 -18.75
CA GLU A 35 14.70 -99.60 -19.58
C GLU A 35 13.69 -98.76 -18.81
N HIS A 36 13.36 -99.16 -17.58
CA HIS A 36 12.48 -98.40 -16.70
C HIS A 36 13.06 -97.01 -16.38
N THR A 37 14.36 -96.92 -16.11
CA THR A 37 15.00 -95.64 -15.77
C THR A 37 15.06 -94.72 -16.99
N THR A 38 15.32 -95.28 -18.17
CA THR A 38 15.40 -94.53 -19.44
C THR A 38 14.03 -94.07 -19.92
N ALA A 39 12.98 -94.87 -19.69
CA ALA A 39 11.59 -94.53 -20.02
C ALA A 39 11.03 -93.38 -19.17
N ASN A 40 11.54 -93.17 -17.95
CA ASN A 40 11.08 -92.11 -17.04
C ASN A 40 11.98 -90.86 -17.02
N LEU A 41 13.08 -90.86 -17.75
CA LEU A 41 13.92 -89.66 -17.89
C LEU A 41 13.28 -88.69 -18.88
N ALA A 42 13.24 -87.41 -18.52
CA ALA A 42 12.81 -86.36 -19.42
C ALA A 42 13.66 -86.39 -20.69
N THR A 43 12.99 -86.35 -21.85
CA THR A 43 13.69 -86.38 -23.13
C THR A 43 14.34 -85.03 -23.41
N LYS A 44 15.29 -85.02 -24.34
CA LYS A 44 15.90 -83.78 -24.84
C LYS A 44 14.86 -82.82 -25.45
N ALA A 45 13.76 -83.35 -25.99
CA ALA A 45 12.66 -82.54 -26.51
C ALA A 45 11.90 -81.84 -25.37
N ASP A 46 11.59 -82.57 -24.29
CA ASP A 46 10.92 -82.00 -23.10
C ASP A 46 11.75 -80.87 -22.48
N LEU A 47 13.08 -81.09 -22.34
CA LEU A 47 13.99 -80.07 -21.82
C LEU A 47 14.06 -78.82 -22.70
N ARG A 48 14.01 -78.97 -24.04
CA ARG A 48 13.96 -77.82 -24.97
C ARG A 48 12.66 -77.04 -24.83
N GLN A 49 11.53 -77.73 -24.70
CA GLN A 49 10.24 -77.08 -24.51
C GLN A 49 10.19 -76.29 -23.20
N VAL A 50 10.75 -76.85 -22.12
CA VAL A 50 10.89 -76.13 -20.85
C VAL A 50 11.81 -74.91 -20.99
N GLU A 51 12.94 -75.04 -21.69
CA GLU A 51 13.86 -73.92 -21.95
C GLU A 51 13.21 -72.79 -22.76
N GLU A 52 12.44 -73.12 -23.80
CA GLU A 52 11.68 -72.15 -24.58
C GLU A 52 10.59 -71.46 -23.75
N THR A 53 9.88 -72.22 -22.91
CA THR A 53 8.86 -71.67 -22.01
C THR A 53 9.48 -70.70 -21.00
N LEU A 54 10.59 -71.10 -20.35
CA LEU A 54 11.32 -70.25 -19.42
C LEU A 54 11.87 -68.98 -20.10
N ARG A 55 12.35 -69.08 -21.34
CA ARG A 55 12.75 -67.89 -22.11
C ARG A 55 11.58 -66.93 -22.34
N GLY A 56 10.41 -67.45 -22.70
CA GLY A 56 9.20 -66.66 -22.86
C GLY A 56 8.77 -65.97 -21.57
N GLU A 57 8.78 -66.68 -20.45
CA GLU A 57 8.48 -66.13 -19.13
C GLU A 57 9.48 -65.05 -18.69
N LEU A 58 10.78 -65.25 -18.95
CA LEU A 58 11.81 -64.26 -18.66
C LEU A 58 11.65 -62.99 -19.52
N ALA A 59 11.27 -63.13 -20.79
CA ALA A 59 10.98 -62.00 -21.66
C ALA A 59 9.76 -61.21 -21.15
N ALA A 60 8.65 -61.89 -20.85
CA ALA A 60 7.45 -61.25 -20.29
C ALA A 60 7.73 -60.52 -18.96
N LYS A 61 8.60 -61.09 -18.12
CA LYS A 61 9.02 -60.45 -16.87
C LYS A 61 9.89 -59.21 -17.11
N ALA A 62 10.70 -59.19 -18.16
CA ALA A 62 11.46 -58.01 -18.56
C ALA A 62 10.52 -56.89 -19.04
N ASP A 63 9.55 -57.22 -19.88
CA ASP A 63 8.53 -56.26 -20.35
C ASP A 63 7.72 -55.69 -19.19
N LEU A 64 7.33 -56.54 -18.23
CA LEU A 64 6.60 -56.11 -17.03
C LEU A 64 7.40 -55.12 -16.18
N ARG A 65 8.72 -55.34 -16.04
CA ARG A 65 9.61 -54.39 -15.36
C ARG A 65 9.69 -53.04 -16.09
N GLN A 66 9.77 -53.06 -17.42
CA GLN A 66 9.78 -51.83 -18.21
C GLN A 66 8.46 -51.05 -18.08
N LEU A 67 7.33 -51.77 -18.05
CA LEU A 67 6.02 -51.15 -17.81
C LEU A 67 5.93 -50.54 -16.40
N GLU A 68 6.40 -51.24 -15.37
CA GLU A 68 6.47 -50.70 -14.00
C GLU A 68 7.32 -49.43 -13.90
N GLU A 69 8.48 -49.39 -14.57
CA GLU A 69 9.32 -48.20 -14.63
C GLU A 69 8.63 -47.03 -15.34
N THR A 70 7.96 -47.32 -16.46
CA THR A 70 7.20 -46.32 -17.21
C THR A 70 6.05 -45.74 -16.38
N LEU A 71 5.26 -46.60 -15.74
CA LEU A 71 4.14 -46.19 -14.87
C LEU A 71 4.63 -45.38 -13.65
N ARG A 72 5.78 -45.74 -13.07
CA ARG A 72 6.40 -44.92 -12.01
C ARG A 72 6.76 -43.53 -12.51
N GLY A 73 7.32 -43.41 -13.73
CA GLY A 73 7.63 -42.13 -14.36
C GLY A 73 6.37 -41.28 -14.61
N GLU A 74 5.31 -41.88 -15.13
CA GLU A 74 4.04 -41.19 -15.36
C GLU A 74 3.37 -40.72 -14.05
N LEU A 75 3.43 -41.54 -12.99
CA LEU A 75 2.92 -41.17 -11.68
C LEU A 75 3.71 -40.01 -11.06
N ALA A 76 5.03 -39.99 -11.23
CA ALA A 76 5.87 -38.87 -10.80
C ALA A 76 5.51 -37.58 -11.56
N ALA A 77 5.42 -37.64 -12.88
CA ALA A 77 5.03 -36.47 -13.70
C ALA A 77 3.64 -35.93 -13.32
N LYS A 78 2.69 -36.82 -12.98
CA LYS A 78 1.37 -36.43 -12.51
C LYS A 78 1.40 -35.74 -11.13
N ALA A 79 2.32 -36.14 -10.26
CA ALA A 79 2.53 -35.48 -8.98
C ALA A 79 3.09 -34.06 -9.20
N ASP A 80 4.08 -33.91 -10.07
CA ASP A 80 4.66 -32.60 -10.43
C ASP A 80 3.60 -31.67 -11.03
N LEU A 81 2.72 -32.20 -11.89
CA LEU A 81 1.65 -31.43 -12.52
C LEU A 81 0.62 -30.91 -11.51
N ARG A 82 0.32 -31.70 -10.46
CA ARG A 82 -0.53 -31.24 -9.35
C ARG A 82 0.14 -30.12 -8.55
N GLN A 83 1.44 -30.24 -8.27
CA GLN A 83 2.18 -29.19 -7.58
C GLN A 83 2.20 -27.89 -8.39
N LEU A 84 2.34 -27.98 -9.70
CA LEU A 84 2.26 -26.82 -10.59
C LEU A 84 0.86 -26.20 -10.57
N GLU A 85 -0.20 -27.00 -10.59
CA GLU A 85 -1.58 -26.52 -10.49
C GLU A 85 -1.84 -25.77 -9.18
N ASP A 86 -1.37 -26.32 -8.05
CA ASP A 86 -1.46 -25.67 -6.73
C ASP A 86 -0.68 -24.34 -6.72
N THR A 87 0.54 -24.34 -7.26
CA THR A 87 1.37 -23.12 -7.36
C THR A 87 0.69 -22.05 -8.21
N LEU A 88 0.15 -22.41 -9.38
CA LEU A 88 -0.56 -21.47 -10.26
C LEU A 88 -1.83 -20.92 -9.58
N ARG A 89 -2.51 -21.73 -8.79
CA ARG A 89 -3.68 -21.29 -8.03
C ARG A 89 -3.30 -20.25 -6.97
N ASP A 90 -2.20 -20.47 -6.27
CA ASP A 90 -1.67 -19.52 -5.27
C ASP A 90 -1.21 -18.22 -5.94
N GLU A 91 -0.53 -18.29 -7.09
CA GLU A 91 -0.14 -17.10 -7.86
C GLU A 91 -1.34 -16.29 -8.34
N LEU A 92 -2.41 -16.96 -8.80
CA LEU A 92 -3.64 -16.30 -9.22
C LEU A 92 -4.35 -15.62 -8.04
N ALA A 93 -4.36 -16.25 -6.86
CA ALA A 93 -4.88 -15.65 -5.63
C ALA A 93 -4.08 -14.40 -5.24
N ALA A 94 -2.75 -14.49 -5.21
CA ALA A 94 -1.87 -13.36 -4.91
C ALA A 94 -2.07 -12.19 -5.91
N LYS A 95 -2.31 -12.50 -7.19
CA LYS A 95 -2.60 -11.48 -8.20
C LYS A 95 -3.95 -10.79 -7.98
N ALA A 96 -4.95 -11.52 -7.47
CA ALA A 96 -6.23 -10.92 -7.10
C ALA A 96 -6.08 -9.98 -5.91
N ASP A 97 -5.34 -10.40 -4.88
CA ASP A 97 -5.04 -9.57 -3.70
C ASP A 97 -4.30 -8.29 -4.10
N LEU A 98 -3.31 -8.40 -5.00
CA LEU A 98 -2.56 -7.25 -5.51
C LEU A 98 -3.47 -6.23 -6.21
N ARG A 99 -4.45 -6.70 -7.01
CA ARG A 99 -5.44 -5.82 -7.65
C ARG A 99 -6.31 -5.10 -6.63
N GLN A 100 -6.74 -5.79 -5.58
CA GLN A 100 -7.52 -5.18 -4.50
C GLN A 100 -6.72 -4.10 -3.76
N VAL A 101 -5.43 -4.33 -3.51
CA VAL A 101 -4.52 -3.34 -2.92
C VAL A 101 -4.35 -2.13 -3.86
N GLU A 102 -4.17 -2.35 -5.17
CA GLU A 102 -4.06 -1.28 -6.16
C GLU A 102 -5.32 -0.39 -6.20
N GLU A 103 -6.51 -1.00 -6.19
CA GLU A 103 -7.78 -0.28 -6.15
C GLU A 103 -7.94 0.54 -4.87
N LYS A 104 -7.59 -0.06 -3.72
CA LYS A 104 -7.63 0.63 -2.44
C LYS A 104 -6.70 1.84 -2.42
N LEU A 105 -5.45 1.67 -2.84
CA LEU A 105 -4.47 2.76 -2.89
C LEU A 105 -4.92 3.87 -3.85
N ARG A 106 -5.50 3.53 -5.00
CA ARG A 106 -6.08 4.53 -5.91
C ARG A 106 -7.23 5.31 -5.26
N GLY A 107 -8.05 4.63 -4.47
CA GLY A 107 -9.12 5.25 -3.67
C GLY A 107 -8.55 6.25 -2.66
N GLU A 108 -7.61 5.79 -1.83
CA GLU A 108 -6.95 6.60 -0.79
C GLU A 108 -6.26 7.83 -1.39
N ILE A 109 -5.56 7.70 -2.52
CA ILE A 109 -4.91 8.84 -3.20
C ILE A 109 -5.94 9.88 -3.68
N LYS A 110 -7.08 9.43 -4.22
CA LYS A 110 -8.14 10.35 -4.67
C LYS A 110 -8.76 11.10 -3.50
N GLU A 111 -9.01 10.40 -2.39
CA GLU A 111 -9.55 10.99 -1.17
C GLU A 111 -8.60 12.04 -0.59
N LEU A 112 -7.31 11.70 -0.44
CA LEU A 112 -6.26 12.63 -0.02
C LEU A 112 -6.21 13.87 -0.92
N GLY A 113 -6.27 13.68 -2.24
CA GLY A 113 -6.29 14.78 -3.20
C GLY A 113 -7.53 15.68 -3.10
N ALA A 114 -8.69 15.12 -2.73
CA ALA A 114 -9.91 15.87 -2.49
C ALA A 114 -9.82 16.67 -1.18
N THR A 115 -9.35 16.04 -0.11
CA THR A 115 -9.16 16.68 1.20
C THR A 115 -8.20 17.86 1.12
N LEU A 116 -7.00 17.65 0.55
CA LEU A 116 -6.00 18.72 0.37
C LEU A 116 -6.55 19.92 -0.42
N ARG A 117 -7.33 19.65 -1.48
CA ARG A 117 -7.96 20.70 -2.27
C ARG A 117 -9.04 21.45 -1.46
N GLY A 118 -9.80 20.72 -0.66
CA GLY A 118 -10.79 21.28 0.26
C GLY A 118 -10.15 22.20 1.29
N GLU A 119 -9.09 21.74 1.95
CA GLU A 119 -8.32 22.51 2.93
C GLU A 119 -7.71 23.77 2.33
N MET A 120 -7.07 23.66 1.16
CA MET A 120 -6.47 24.80 0.47
C MET A 120 -7.51 25.85 0.08
N ASN A 121 -8.69 25.42 -0.40
CA ASN A 121 -9.80 26.33 -0.67
C ASN A 121 -10.33 26.98 0.61
N GLY A 122 -10.42 26.21 1.70
CA GLY A 122 -10.81 26.70 3.02
C GLY A 122 -9.89 27.81 3.51
N TRP A 123 -8.57 27.56 3.52
CA TRP A 123 -7.58 28.58 3.89
C TRP A 123 -7.64 29.82 2.98
N GLY A 124 -7.81 29.63 1.67
CA GLY A 124 -7.97 30.73 0.73
C GLY A 124 -9.21 31.60 1.00
N ALA A 125 -10.31 30.99 1.44
CA ALA A 125 -11.52 31.70 1.84
C ALA A 125 -11.33 32.46 3.16
N THR A 126 -10.72 31.81 4.17
CA THR A 126 -10.42 32.44 5.46
C THR A 126 -9.53 33.66 5.29
N LEU A 127 -8.40 33.53 4.59
CA LEU A 127 -7.46 34.63 4.38
C LEU A 127 -8.13 35.82 3.66
N ARG A 128 -8.98 35.54 2.66
CA ARG A 128 -9.73 36.59 1.95
C ARG A 128 -10.73 37.28 2.87
N GLY A 129 -11.39 36.53 3.75
CA GLY A 129 -12.27 37.06 4.79
C GLY A 129 -11.53 38.01 5.72
N GLU A 130 -10.42 37.55 6.30
CA GLU A 130 -9.58 38.35 7.21
C GLU A 130 -9.05 39.63 6.55
N MET A 131 -8.60 39.55 5.29
CA MET A 131 -8.16 40.74 4.55
C MET A 131 -9.29 41.76 4.32
N ASN A 132 -10.49 41.29 4.02
CA ASN A 132 -11.65 42.16 3.83
C ASN A 132 -12.07 42.84 5.14
N GLU A 133 -12.06 42.08 6.24
CA GLU A 133 -12.36 42.60 7.58
C GLU A 133 -11.33 43.66 8.00
N LEU A 134 -10.03 43.36 7.86
CA LEU A 134 -8.95 44.30 8.13
C LEU A 134 -9.11 45.59 7.30
N GLY A 135 -9.44 45.45 6.01
CA GLY A 135 -9.67 46.59 5.13
C GLY A 135 -10.91 47.42 5.51
N ALA A 136 -11.95 46.79 6.03
CA ALA A 136 -13.14 47.47 6.53
C ALA A 136 -12.84 48.25 7.83
N THR A 137 -12.14 47.62 8.77
CA THR A 137 -11.70 48.24 10.03
C THR A 137 -10.83 49.47 9.75
N LEU A 138 -9.78 49.33 8.93
CA LEU A 138 -8.91 50.45 8.59
C LEU A 138 -9.66 51.63 7.95
N ARG A 139 -10.67 51.34 7.11
CA ARG A 139 -11.50 52.38 6.50
C ARG A 139 -12.37 53.08 7.55
N GLY A 140 -12.93 52.33 8.49
CA GLY A 140 -13.67 52.87 9.63
C GLY A 140 -12.80 53.78 10.49
N ASP A 141 -11.62 53.31 10.89
CA ASP A 141 -10.66 54.08 11.70
C ASP A 141 -10.27 55.39 11.02
N MET A 142 -10.03 55.37 9.70
CA MET A 142 -9.70 56.58 8.93
C MET A 142 -10.88 57.57 8.85
N GLN A 143 -12.12 57.08 8.78
CA GLN A 143 -13.30 57.95 8.83
C GLN A 143 -13.46 58.60 10.20
N GLU A 144 -13.28 57.83 11.28
CA GLU A 144 -13.35 58.33 12.66
C GLU A 144 -12.24 59.35 12.96
N LEU A 145 -11.02 59.08 12.50
CA LEU A 145 -9.92 60.04 12.59
C LEU A 145 -10.28 61.35 11.86
N GLY A 146 -10.85 61.23 10.65
CA GLY A 146 -11.27 62.37 9.85
C GLY A 146 -12.37 63.22 10.49
N THR A 147 -13.36 62.59 11.12
CA THR A 147 -14.44 63.30 11.84
C THR A 147 -13.90 63.98 13.10
N SER A 148 -13.04 63.29 13.86
CA SER A 148 -12.40 63.82 15.06
C SER A 148 -11.55 65.06 14.75
N LEU A 149 -10.68 64.99 13.73
CA LEU A 149 -9.84 66.12 13.32
C LEU A 149 -10.68 67.31 12.86
N ARG A 150 -11.75 67.07 12.09
CA ARG A 150 -12.66 68.14 11.66
C ARG A 150 -13.34 68.80 12.85
N GLY A 151 -13.84 68.01 13.79
CA GLY A 151 -14.44 68.52 15.03
C GLY A 151 -13.46 69.36 15.86
N GLN A 152 -12.20 68.92 15.98
CA GLN A 152 -11.15 69.69 16.66
C GLN A 152 -10.86 71.03 15.97
N ILE A 153 -10.79 71.06 14.64
CA ILE A 153 -10.58 72.29 13.87
C ILE A 153 -11.76 73.25 14.04
N GLU A 154 -12.99 72.75 13.94
CA GLU A 154 -14.21 73.55 14.13
C GLU A 154 -14.30 74.10 15.56
N GLY A 155 -13.97 73.28 16.57
CA GLY A 155 -13.91 73.71 17.96
C GLY A 155 -12.86 74.80 18.20
N SER A 156 -11.65 74.65 17.64
CA SER A 156 -10.60 75.66 17.74
C SER A 156 -10.99 76.98 17.06
N ARG A 157 -11.61 76.92 15.87
CA ARG A 157 -12.14 78.11 15.18
C ARG A 157 -13.22 78.81 16.01
N GLY A 158 -14.18 78.05 16.53
CA GLY A 158 -15.24 78.60 17.39
C GLY A 158 -14.68 79.27 18.65
N TYR A 159 -13.64 78.69 19.26
CA TYR A 159 -12.94 79.31 20.39
C TYR A 159 -12.27 80.65 20.00
N THR A 160 -11.56 80.69 18.87
CA THR A 160 -10.93 81.92 18.38
C THR A 160 -11.97 82.98 18.03
N ASP A 161 -13.07 82.62 17.37
CA ASP A 161 -14.16 83.53 17.03
C ASP A 161 -14.81 84.12 18.28
N ALA A 162 -15.06 83.30 19.30
CA ALA A 162 -15.58 83.74 20.59
C ALA A 162 -14.62 84.72 21.29
N LYS A 163 -13.31 84.42 21.30
CA LYS A 163 -12.30 85.30 21.88
C LYS A 163 -12.16 86.63 21.14
N LEU A 164 -12.27 86.63 19.81
CA LEU A 164 -12.27 87.85 19.01
C LEU A 164 -13.52 88.71 19.28
N ALA A 165 -14.69 88.07 19.45
CA ALA A 165 -15.92 88.78 19.79
C ALA A 165 -15.86 89.41 21.19
N GLU A 166 -15.32 88.69 22.18
CA GLU A 166 -15.08 89.18 23.54
C GLU A 166 -14.16 90.41 23.53
N LEU A 167 -12.99 90.30 22.88
CA LEU A 167 -12.03 91.41 22.75
C LEU A 167 -12.64 92.62 22.04
N ARG A 168 -13.42 92.41 20.98
CA ARG A 168 -14.11 93.49 20.25
C ARG A 168 -15.11 94.22 21.16
N ALA A 169 -15.88 93.47 21.96
CA ALA A 169 -16.84 94.03 22.89
C ALA A 169 -16.15 94.82 24.01
N GLU A 170 -15.06 94.30 24.55
CA GLU A 170 -14.23 94.98 25.55
C GLU A 170 -13.69 96.31 25.01
N MET A 171 -13.05 96.31 23.83
CA MET A 171 -12.58 97.55 23.20
C MET A 171 -13.71 98.56 22.97
N HIS A 172 -14.87 98.12 22.47
CA HIS A 172 -16.02 99.04 22.30
C HIS A 172 -16.49 99.63 23.62
N GLY A 173 -16.48 98.84 24.70
CA GLY A 173 -16.78 99.29 26.05
C GLY A 173 -15.78 100.35 26.54
N GLU A 174 -14.48 100.08 26.39
CA GLU A 174 -13.42 101.02 26.75
C GLU A 174 -13.48 102.32 25.95
N PHE A 175 -13.65 102.26 24.63
CA PHE A 175 -13.82 103.45 23.79
C PHE A 175 -15.03 104.27 24.20
N LYS A 176 -16.17 103.63 24.50
CA LYS A 176 -17.37 104.32 25.00
C LYS A 176 -17.12 105.00 26.34
N ASN A 177 -16.40 104.34 27.24
CA ASN A 177 -15.99 104.91 28.51
C ASN A 177 -15.03 106.08 28.33
N LEU A 178 -14.03 105.96 27.45
CA LEU A 178 -13.08 107.01 27.13
C LEU A 178 -13.79 108.23 26.53
N TYR A 179 -14.68 108.01 25.57
CA TYR A 179 -15.47 109.09 24.96
C TYR A 179 -16.31 109.82 26.01
N ARG A 180 -16.96 109.09 26.92
CA ARG A 180 -17.70 109.67 28.05
C ARG A 180 -16.79 110.52 28.94
N HIS A 181 -15.61 110.03 29.32
CA HIS A 181 -14.66 110.80 30.14
C HIS A 181 -14.16 112.06 29.43
N LEU A 182 -13.81 111.94 28.15
CA LEU A 182 -13.37 113.07 27.33
C LEU A 182 -14.46 114.15 27.27
N TRP A 183 -15.71 113.75 27.09
CA TRP A 183 -16.86 114.66 27.05
C TRP A 183 -17.08 115.38 28.39
N LEU A 184 -17.01 114.64 29.50
CA LEU A 184 -17.11 115.21 30.85
C LEU A 184 -15.97 116.20 31.13
N LEU A 185 -14.75 115.90 30.70
CA LEU A 185 -13.60 116.78 30.84
C LEU A 185 -13.76 118.06 30.00
N LEU A 186 -14.21 117.95 28.75
CA LEU A 186 -14.50 119.11 27.89
C LEU A 186 -15.58 120.02 28.51
N LEU A 187 -16.66 119.43 29.07
CA LEU A 187 -17.67 120.18 29.81
C LEU A 187 -17.07 120.90 31.02
N GLY A 188 -16.21 120.23 31.78
CA GLY A 188 -15.53 120.82 32.94
C GLY A 188 -14.66 122.02 32.55
N PHE A 189 -13.87 121.90 31.48
CA PHE A 189 -13.07 123.00 30.94
C PHE A 189 -13.94 124.18 30.49
N ALA A 190 -15.03 123.92 29.77
CA ALA A 190 -15.96 124.97 29.36
C ALA A 190 -16.55 125.73 30.56
N GLY A 191 -16.94 125.01 31.62
CA GLY A 191 -17.41 125.61 32.87
C GLY A 191 -16.36 126.49 33.55
N LEU A 192 -15.10 126.05 33.59
CA LEU A 192 -13.99 126.79 34.21
C LEU A 192 -13.63 128.06 33.42
N ILE A 193 -13.70 128.03 32.09
CA ILE A 193 -13.52 129.22 31.25
C ILE A 193 -14.62 130.26 31.54
N VAL A 194 -15.87 129.83 31.69
CA VAL A 194 -17.00 130.71 32.01
C VAL A 194 -16.81 131.37 33.39
N THR A 195 -16.34 130.62 34.40
CA THR A 195 -16.10 131.19 35.73
C THR A 195 -14.90 132.14 35.76
N LEU A 196 -13.81 131.83 35.06
CA LEU A 196 -12.67 132.74 34.90
C LEU A 196 -13.06 134.05 34.21
N ASN A 197 -13.85 133.98 33.12
CA ASN A 197 -14.35 135.18 32.44
C ASN A 197 -15.22 136.07 33.35
N LYS A 198 -15.97 135.47 34.29
CA LYS A 198 -16.75 136.23 35.29
C LYS A 198 -15.89 136.85 36.39
N LEU A 199 -14.72 136.30 36.67
CA LEU A 199 -13.81 136.78 37.71
C LEU A 199 -12.86 137.88 37.22
N LEU A 200 -12.63 137.96 35.90
CA LEU A 200 -11.75 138.94 35.24
C LEU A 200 -12.50 140.17 34.69
N ALA A 201 -13.84 140.16 34.69
CA ALA A 201 -14.70 141.27 34.29
C ALA A 201 -15.27 141.99 35.52
#